data_AF-A0A1F8QWC1-F1
#
_entry.id   AF-A0A1F8QWC1-F1
#
_cell.length_a   1.000
_cell.length_b   1.000
_cell.length_c   1.000
_cell.angle_alpha   90.00
_cell.angle_beta   90.00
_cell.angle_gamma   90.00
#
_symmetry.space_group_name_H-M   'P 1'
#
loop_
_entity.id
_entity.type
_entity.pdbx_description
1 polymer ?
#
loop_
_entity_poly.entity_id
_entity_poly.type
_entity_poly.pdbx_seq_one_letter_code
_entity_poly.pdbx_strand_id
1 'polypeptide(L)'
;IVEIPVEAKLTGKTRQVIKDLAKHYSLSIVSGRDLEDVRDMVAVDNIAYAGSHGFDIAGPGGCFRDQERGKAFLPALDRAERELRKALGDIEGVFIERKRFGIAVHCRRVDDADLERLDKEFDAVSGHYPDLRKTTGKKILELRPNVDWDKGKALFALLEELYADSSKIVPMYIGDEVTDEDAFRAVRDRGIGIVVGKSRRRTLAHYRLGDTEEVRQLLEALVAMAERTVSRGIWTLAFDGFVPEQEGLREALCTLGNGYFATRGAAPESVADAVHYPGTYVAGCYNRLSSEVEGEAVENECLVNLPNWLPVSLRLGSGDWFDPERVELHEYRQELDLRRGELSRHICFTDARGHRTRIQERRFVSIADPNLAGLETNVVAENWSGPLVVRSALDGRVTNSGVARYRQLNGQHLNTMESAGIDGETLCLQVQTNQSHIRIAEAARTRLFR
;
A
#
# COMPACT_ATOMS: atom_id res chain seq x y z
N ILE A 1 -17.97 -19.98 11.45
CA ILE A 1 -19.35 -19.78 10.94
C ILE A 1 -20.28 -20.08 12.09
N VAL A 2 -21.10 -19.12 12.48
CA VAL A 2 -22.12 -19.28 13.54
C VAL A 2 -23.31 -20.05 12.99
N GLU A 3 -23.95 -20.89 13.81
CA GLU A 3 -25.09 -21.71 13.38
C GLU A 3 -26.35 -20.90 13.10
N ILE A 4 -26.45 -19.69 13.67
CA ILE A 4 -27.58 -18.79 13.49
C ILE A 4 -27.07 -17.44 12.96
N PRO A 5 -27.54 -16.94 11.81
CA PRO A 5 -27.10 -15.66 11.26
C PRO A 5 -27.21 -14.50 12.27
N VAL A 6 -28.26 -14.43 13.09
CA VAL A 6 -28.41 -13.36 14.11
C VAL A 6 -27.35 -13.38 15.22
N GLU A 7 -26.58 -14.46 15.38
CA GLU A 7 -25.51 -14.55 16.37
C GLU A 7 -24.14 -14.07 15.86
N ALA A 8 -24.03 -13.73 14.58
CA ALA A 8 -22.82 -13.14 14.02
C ALA A 8 -22.59 -11.75 14.60
N LYS A 9 -21.67 -11.63 15.57
CA LYS A 9 -21.30 -10.35 16.18
C LYS A 9 -19.95 -9.89 15.67
N LEU A 10 -19.91 -8.65 15.19
CA LEU A 10 -18.67 -7.95 14.90
C LEU A 10 -17.97 -7.61 16.23
N THR A 11 -16.71 -8.01 16.40
CA THR A 11 -15.96 -7.68 17.62
C THR A 11 -15.76 -6.17 17.75
N GLY A 12 -15.66 -5.67 19.00
CA GLY A 12 -15.40 -4.24 19.24
C GLY A 12 -14.10 -3.74 18.59
N LYS A 13 -13.07 -4.59 18.55
CA LYS A 13 -11.80 -4.28 17.87
C LYS A 13 -11.99 -4.13 16.36
N THR A 14 -12.64 -5.09 15.70
CA THR A 14 -12.90 -5.00 14.24
C THR A 14 -13.76 -3.79 13.90
N ARG A 15 -14.77 -3.47 14.74
CA ARG A 15 -15.59 -2.26 14.57
C ARG A 15 -14.75 -0.99 14.60
N GLN A 16 -13.79 -0.90 15.52
CA GLN A 16 -12.91 0.26 15.61
C GLN A 16 -12.03 0.38 14.36
N VAL A 17 -11.46 -0.72 13.87
CA VAL A 17 -10.67 -0.73 12.62
C VAL A 17 -11.50 -0.27 11.42
N ILE A 18 -12.75 -0.71 11.30
CA ILE A 18 -13.67 -0.26 10.25
C ILE A 18 -13.92 1.26 10.35
N LYS A 19 -14.11 1.79 11.56
CA LYS A 19 -14.26 3.25 11.77
C LYS A 19 -13.02 4.02 11.36
N ASP A 20 -11.84 3.51 11.69
CA ASP A 20 -10.57 4.17 11.35
C ASP A 20 -10.30 4.10 9.84
N LEU A 21 -10.62 2.97 9.21
CA LEU A 21 -10.54 2.81 7.76
C LEU A 21 -11.46 3.78 7.01
N ALA A 22 -12.70 3.97 7.50
CA ALA A 22 -13.69 4.87 6.91
C ALA A 22 -13.27 6.35 6.93
N LYS A 23 -12.29 6.75 7.76
CA LYS A 23 -11.72 8.10 7.75
C LYS A 23 -10.82 8.37 6.54
N HIS A 24 -10.32 7.31 5.91
CA HIS A 24 -9.29 7.39 4.89
C HIS A 24 -9.70 6.80 3.55
N TYR A 25 -10.56 5.80 3.57
CA TYR A 25 -11.10 5.12 2.40
C TYR A 25 -12.61 5.19 2.45
N SER A 26 -13.24 5.33 1.29
CA SER A 26 -14.68 5.10 1.23
C SER A 26 -14.93 3.60 1.32
N LEU A 27 -15.82 3.25 2.25
CA LEU A 27 -16.09 1.86 2.59
C LEU A 27 -17.55 1.55 2.32
N SER A 28 -17.79 0.34 1.82
CA SER A 28 -19.12 -0.20 1.57
C SER A 28 -19.22 -1.60 2.17
N ILE A 29 -20.34 -1.91 2.82
CA ILE A 29 -20.64 -3.26 3.31
C ILE A 29 -21.78 -3.84 2.48
N VAL A 30 -21.49 -4.96 1.80
CA VAL A 30 -22.46 -5.67 0.97
C VAL A 30 -22.88 -6.95 1.68
N SER A 31 -24.19 -7.12 1.92
CA SER A 31 -24.74 -8.27 2.60
C SER A 31 -26.02 -8.78 1.93
N GLY A 32 -26.28 -10.08 2.08
CA GLY A 32 -27.58 -10.67 1.76
C GLY A 32 -28.68 -10.35 2.78
N ARG A 33 -28.32 -9.80 3.95
CA ARG A 33 -29.26 -9.38 5.01
C ARG A 33 -30.02 -8.13 4.63
N ASP A 34 -31.16 -7.91 5.27
CA ASP A 34 -31.87 -6.65 5.13
C ASP A 34 -30.99 -5.47 5.61
N LEU A 35 -31.20 -4.31 4.99
CA LEU A 35 -30.32 -3.15 5.17
C LEU A 35 -30.26 -2.67 6.62
N GLU A 36 -31.39 -2.72 7.32
CA GLU A 36 -31.49 -2.31 8.73
C GLU A 36 -30.70 -3.29 9.62
N ASP A 37 -30.83 -4.60 9.40
CA ASP A 37 -30.10 -5.63 10.15
C ASP A 37 -28.57 -5.48 10.02
N VAL A 38 -28.06 -5.24 8.80
CA VAL A 38 -26.62 -5.09 8.59
C VAL A 38 -26.12 -3.77 9.21
N ARG A 39 -26.91 -2.70 9.18
CA ARG A 39 -26.57 -1.43 9.81
C ARG A 39 -26.50 -1.54 11.32
N ASP A 40 -27.45 -2.21 11.95
CA ASP A 40 -27.46 -2.40 13.41
C ASP A 40 -26.31 -3.30 13.87
N MET A 41 -25.99 -4.34 13.09
CA MET A 41 -24.90 -5.26 13.39
C MET A 41 -23.53 -4.56 13.32
N VAL A 42 -23.27 -3.78 12.27
CA VAL A 42 -21.99 -3.09 12.07
C VAL A 42 -21.89 -1.84 12.93
N ALA A 43 -22.99 -1.07 13.01
CA ALA A 43 -23.15 0.24 13.64
C ALA A 43 -21.89 1.13 13.51
N VAL A 44 -21.56 1.41 12.25
CA VAL A 44 -20.57 2.40 11.83
C VAL A 44 -21.27 3.39 10.89
N ASP A 45 -21.19 4.67 11.23
CA ASP A 45 -21.74 5.75 10.41
C ASP A 45 -20.77 6.13 9.28
N ASN A 46 -21.23 6.92 8.32
CA ASN A 46 -20.42 7.44 7.19
C ASN A 46 -19.82 6.36 6.26
N ILE A 47 -20.42 5.18 6.18
CA ILE A 47 -20.11 4.17 5.17
C ILE A 47 -21.37 3.80 4.39
N ALA A 48 -21.19 3.28 3.17
CA ALA A 48 -22.31 2.78 2.39
C ALA A 48 -22.70 1.36 2.82
N TYR A 49 -23.98 1.06 2.73
CA TYR A 49 -24.52 -0.27 3.02
C TYR A 49 -25.38 -0.74 1.86
N ALA A 50 -25.16 -1.98 1.42
CA ALA A 50 -25.97 -2.66 0.43
C ALA A 50 -26.55 -3.93 1.06
N GLY A 51 -27.84 -3.89 1.36
CA GLY A 51 -28.61 -5.01 1.88
C GLY A 51 -29.37 -5.76 0.78
N SER A 52 -29.93 -6.91 1.14
CA SER A 52 -30.74 -7.77 0.30
C SER A 52 -30.06 -8.06 -1.05
N HIS A 53 -28.77 -8.42 -1.04
CA HIS A 53 -27.94 -8.63 -2.25
C HIS A 53 -27.79 -7.39 -3.16
N GLY A 54 -27.95 -6.19 -2.61
CA GLY A 54 -27.82 -4.93 -3.33
C GLY A 54 -29.12 -4.37 -3.90
N PHE A 55 -30.28 -4.83 -3.43
CA PHE A 55 -31.59 -4.26 -3.79
C PHE A 55 -32.03 -3.11 -2.87
N ASP A 56 -31.40 -2.95 -1.69
CA ASP A 56 -31.54 -1.76 -0.82
C ASP A 56 -30.14 -1.21 -0.58
N ILE A 57 -29.80 -0.09 -1.23
CA ILE A 57 -28.50 0.55 -1.08
C ILE A 57 -28.71 1.88 -0.38
N ALA A 58 -27.96 2.12 0.72
CA ALA A 58 -27.87 3.42 1.36
C ALA A 58 -26.43 3.94 1.27
N GLY A 59 -26.30 5.19 0.81
CA GLY A 59 -25.03 5.90 0.77
C GLY A 59 -24.53 6.32 2.17
N PRO A 60 -23.27 6.77 2.26
CA PRO A 60 -22.67 7.27 3.50
C PRO A 60 -23.52 8.37 4.15
N GLY A 61 -23.82 8.23 5.45
CA GLY A 61 -24.63 9.22 6.18
C GLY A 61 -26.08 9.33 5.68
N GLY A 62 -26.56 8.39 4.85
CA GLY A 62 -27.89 8.45 4.23
C GLY A 62 -28.00 9.46 3.10
N CYS A 63 -26.89 9.88 2.49
CA CYS A 63 -26.86 10.87 1.42
C CYS A 63 -27.73 10.51 0.21
N PHE A 64 -27.90 9.21 -0.06
CA PHE A 64 -28.89 8.69 -1.00
C PHE A 64 -29.39 7.32 -0.53
N ARG A 65 -30.52 6.89 -1.08
CA ARG A 65 -31.04 5.53 -0.90
C ARG A 65 -31.67 5.05 -2.21
N ASP A 66 -31.11 3.99 -2.80
CA ASP A 66 -31.69 3.33 -3.98
C ASP A 66 -32.52 2.12 -3.53
N GLN A 67 -33.82 2.19 -3.81
CA GLN A 67 -34.79 1.12 -3.60
C GLN A 67 -35.64 0.85 -4.84
N GLU A 68 -35.48 1.65 -5.90
CA GLU A 68 -36.44 1.67 -7.01
C GLU A 68 -36.49 0.33 -7.72
N ARG A 69 -35.32 -0.30 -7.89
CA ARG A 69 -35.18 -1.61 -8.53
C ARG A 69 -35.88 -2.72 -7.75
N GLY A 70 -35.80 -2.71 -6.42
CA GLY A 70 -36.45 -3.71 -5.57
C GLY A 70 -37.96 -3.50 -5.43
N LYS A 71 -38.42 -2.24 -5.41
CA LYS A 71 -39.83 -1.88 -5.22
C LYS A 71 -40.76 -2.48 -6.26
N ALA A 72 -40.29 -2.65 -7.50
CA ALA A 72 -41.05 -3.27 -8.58
C ALA A 72 -41.52 -4.71 -8.26
N PHE A 73 -40.76 -5.43 -7.43
CA PHE A 73 -41.03 -6.84 -7.10
C PHE A 73 -41.84 -7.02 -5.80
N LEU A 74 -42.02 -5.98 -4.99
CA LEU A 74 -42.75 -6.08 -3.71
C LEU A 74 -44.17 -6.64 -3.89
N PRO A 75 -44.99 -6.22 -4.87
CA PRO A 75 -46.33 -6.77 -5.05
C PRO A 75 -46.33 -8.27 -5.40
N ALA A 76 -45.32 -8.73 -6.16
CA ALA A 76 -45.16 -10.14 -6.49
C ALA A 76 -44.77 -10.95 -5.26
N LEU A 77 -43.78 -10.48 -4.49
CA LEU A 77 -43.35 -11.11 -3.24
C LEU A 77 -44.50 -11.16 -2.22
N ASP A 78 -45.30 -10.10 -2.07
CA ASP A 78 -46.44 -10.09 -1.13
C ASP A 78 -47.50 -11.14 -1.48
N ARG A 79 -47.76 -11.36 -2.77
CA ARG A 79 -48.68 -12.42 -3.22
C ARG A 79 -48.06 -13.80 -3.02
N ALA A 80 -46.80 -13.97 -3.42
CA ALA A 80 -46.07 -15.23 -3.26
C ALA A 80 -45.96 -15.66 -1.79
N GLU A 81 -45.76 -14.74 -0.84
CA GLU A 81 -45.73 -15.07 0.59
C GLU A 81 -47.08 -15.61 1.08
N ARG A 82 -48.19 -14.98 0.69
CA ARG A 82 -49.52 -15.46 1.08
C ARG A 82 -49.80 -16.85 0.52
N GLU A 83 -49.40 -17.10 -0.72
CA GLU A 83 -49.51 -18.42 -1.35
C GLU A 83 -48.62 -19.45 -0.66
N LEU A 84 -47.34 -19.14 -0.39
CA LEU A 84 -46.43 -20.03 0.33
C LEU A 84 -46.92 -20.34 1.75
N ARG A 85 -47.41 -19.34 2.49
CA ARG A 85 -47.99 -19.55 3.83
C ARG A 85 -49.20 -20.48 3.80
N LYS A 86 -50.01 -20.41 2.74
CA LYS A 86 -51.17 -21.27 2.57
C LYS A 86 -50.78 -22.69 2.13
N ALA A 87 -49.85 -22.82 1.18
CA ALA A 87 -49.42 -24.10 0.63
C ALA A 87 -48.59 -24.92 1.62
N LEU A 88 -47.74 -24.25 2.39
CA LEU A 88 -46.81 -24.90 3.33
C LEU A 88 -47.32 -24.92 4.78
N GLY A 89 -48.51 -24.35 5.05
CA GLY A 89 -49.06 -24.23 6.41
C GLY A 89 -49.35 -25.57 7.10
N ASP A 90 -49.57 -26.63 6.30
CA ASP A 90 -49.86 -27.98 6.79
C ASP A 90 -48.60 -28.84 7.00
N ILE A 91 -47.41 -28.31 6.74
CA ILE A 91 -46.14 -29.03 6.90
C ILE A 91 -45.52 -28.64 8.25
N GLU A 92 -45.40 -29.61 9.15
CA GLU A 92 -44.84 -29.38 10.48
C GLU A 92 -43.35 -29.03 10.39
N GLY A 93 -42.92 -28.05 11.18
CA GLY A 93 -41.51 -27.61 11.23
C GLY A 93 -41.10 -26.59 10.17
N VAL A 94 -41.99 -26.19 9.25
CA VAL A 94 -41.73 -25.10 8.30
C VAL A 94 -41.77 -23.75 9.01
N PHE A 95 -40.75 -22.92 8.77
CA PHE A 95 -40.75 -21.52 9.19
C PHE A 95 -40.53 -20.59 7.99
N ILE A 96 -41.52 -19.74 7.72
CA ILE A 96 -41.46 -18.74 6.64
C ILE A 96 -41.09 -17.38 7.22
N GLU A 97 -39.91 -16.91 6.84
CA GLU A 97 -39.36 -15.61 7.17
C GLU A 97 -39.52 -14.67 5.98
N ARG A 98 -40.20 -13.55 6.21
CA ARG A 98 -40.33 -12.50 5.20
C ARG A 98 -39.15 -11.54 5.32
N LYS A 99 -38.35 -11.45 4.26
CA LYS A 99 -37.35 -10.39 4.06
C LYS A 99 -37.95 -9.30 3.18
N ARG A 100 -37.33 -8.13 3.16
CA ARG A 100 -37.88 -7.01 2.37
C ARG A 100 -37.99 -7.34 0.88
N PHE A 101 -36.94 -7.92 0.30
CA PHE A 101 -36.88 -8.30 -1.12
C PHE A 101 -36.70 -9.81 -1.34
N GLY A 102 -37.27 -10.64 -0.45
CA GLY A 102 -37.22 -12.08 -0.59
C GLY A 102 -38.05 -12.81 0.47
N ILE A 103 -38.24 -14.11 0.28
CA ILE A 103 -38.95 -14.98 1.22
C ILE A 103 -38.05 -16.19 1.49
N ALA A 104 -37.69 -16.42 2.75
CA ALA A 104 -36.90 -17.55 3.16
C ALA A 104 -37.78 -18.59 3.87
N VAL A 105 -37.75 -19.82 3.37
CA VAL A 105 -38.46 -20.97 3.94
C VAL A 105 -37.41 -21.87 4.57
N HIS A 106 -37.40 -21.91 5.90
CA HIS A 106 -36.47 -22.73 6.68
C HIS A 106 -37.03 -24.14 6.81
N CYS A 107 -36.29 -25.14 6.33
CA CYS A 107 -36.69 -26.54 6.36
C CYS A 107 -35.85 -27.40 7.33
N ARG A 108 -35.10 -26.77 8.25
CA ARG A 108 -34.23 -27.49 9.19
C ARG A 108 -34.98 -28.42 10.16
N ARG A 109 -36.23 -28.11 10.47
CA ARG A 109 -37.09 -28.83 11.42
C ARG A 109 -38.20 -29.65 10.73
N VAL A 110 -38.19 -29.70 9.40
CA VAL A 110 -39.14 -30.48 8.61
C VAL A 110 -38.64 -31.92 8.56
N ASP A 111 -39.54 -32.88 8.75
CA ASP A 111 -39.21 -34.31 8.63
C ASP A 111 -38.83 -34.66 7.19
N ASP A 112 -37.87 -35.59 7.03
CA ASP A 112 -37.34 -35.95 5.71
C ASP A 112 -38.43 -36.46 4.75
N ALA A 113 -39.50 -37.05 5.27
CA ALA A 113 -40.66 -37.52 4.50
C ALA A 113 -41.47 -36.38 3.84
N ASP A 114 -41.44 -35.18 4.41
CA ASP A 114 -42.18 -34.01 3.92
C ASP A 114 -41.31 -33.07 3.09
N LEU A 115 -39.99 -33.30 2.97
CA LEU A 115 -39.09 -32.45 2.20
C LEU A 115 -39.42 -32.45 0.70
N GLU A 116 -39.74 -33.61 0.11
CA GLU A 116 -40.16 -33.68 -1.30
C GLU A 116 -41.47 -32.94 -1.54
N ARG A 117 -42.41 -33.04 -0.59
CA ARG A 117 -43.68 -32.32 -0.65
C ARG A 117 -43.45 -30.82 -0.56
N LEU A 118 -42.62 -30.37 0.38
CA LEU A 118 -42.24 -28.97 0.56
C LEU A 118 -41.62 -28.39 -0.71
N ASP A 119 -40.68 -29.10 -1.32
CA ASP A 119 -39.99 -28.64 -2.53
C ASP A 119 -40.95 -28.48 -3.70
N LYS A 120 -41.87 -29.44 -3.87
CA LYS A 120 -42.90 -29.44 -4.92
C LYS A 120 -43.92 -28.31 -4.74
N GLU A 121 -44.41 -28.09 -3.52
CA GLU A 121 -45.32 -26.98 -3.22
C GLU A 121 -44.63 -25.63 -3.40
N PHE A 122 -43.36 -25.51 -3.00
CA PHE A 122 -42.56 -24.32 -3.24
C PHE A 122 -42.40 -24.05 -4.74
N ASP A 123 -42.11 -25.08 -5.55
CA ASP A 123 -41.97 -24.94 -7.00
C ASP A 123 -43.29 -24.58 -7.68
N ALA A 124 -44.41 -25.13 -7.21
CA ALA A 124 -45.74 -24.77 -7.72
C ALA A 124 -46.02 -23.28 -7.52
N VAL A 125 -45.76 -22.76 -6.31
CA VAL A 125 -45.94 -21.32 -6.04
C VAL A 125 -44.91 -20.48 -6.81
N SER A 126 -43.63 -20.89 -6.83
CA SER A 126 -42.59 -20.18 -7.59
C SER A 126 -42.92 -20.09 -9.08
N GLY A 127 -43.58 -21.11 -9.66
CA GLY A 127 -43.97 -21.15 -11.07
C GLY A 127 -45.01 -20.10 -11.47
N HIS A 128 -45.78 -19.56 -10.52
CA HIS A 128 -46.72 -18.46 -10.77
C HIS A 128 -46.03 -17.10 -10.96
N TYR A 129 -44.75 -16.98 -10.58
CA TYR A 129 -44.02 -15.72 -10.54
C TYR A 129 -42.73 -15.80 -11.38
N PRO A 130 -42.80 -15.59 -12.71
CA PRO A 130 -41.62 -15.65 -13.59
C PRO A 130 -40.54 -14.60 -13.24
N ASP A 131 -40.96 -13.51 -12.60
CA ASP A 131 -40.12 -12.42 -12.13
C ASP A 131 -39.41 -12.74 -10.79
N LEU A 132 -39.64 -13.93 -10.22
CA LEU A 132 -39.00 -14.45 -9.02
C LEU A 132 -38.28 -15.77 -9.33
N ARG A 133 -37.17 -16.03 -8.65
CA ARG A 133 -36.38 -17.25 -8.78
C ARG A 133 -36.20 -17.95 -7.45
N LYS A 134 -36.31 -19.27 -7.48
CA LYS A 134 -35.92 -20.16 -6.38
C LYS A 134 -34.40 -20.23 -6.28
N THR A 135 -33.90 -20.15 -5.06
CA THR A 135 -32.52 -20.46 -4.70
C THR A 135 -32.47 -21.37 -3.49
N THR A 136 -31.48 -22.26 -3.45
CA THR A 136 -31.35 -23.26 -2.40
C THR A 136 -30.11 -22.97 -1.53
N GLY A 137 -30.31 -23.01 -0.22
CA GLY A 137 -29.26 -22.91 0.80
C GLY A 137 -29.22 -24.18 1.67
N LYS A 138 -28.29 -24.24 2.63
CA LYS A 138 -28.23 -25.35 3.60
C LYS A 138 -29.50 -25.35 4.47
N LYS A 139 -30.46 -26.23 4.14
CA LYS A 139 -31.77 -26.35 4.80
C LYS A 139 -32.63 -25.08 4.78
N ILE A 140 -32.52 -24.29 3.70
CA ILE A 140 -33.37 -23.12 3.42
C ILE A 140 -33.68 -23.10 1.91
N LEU A 141 -34.94 -22.80 1.56
CA LEU A 141 -35.35 -22.41 0.21
C LEU A 141 -35.66 -20.91 0.19
N GLU A 142 -35.07 -20.16 -0.73
CA GLU A 142 -35.31 -18.72 -0.87
C GLU A 142 -35.98 -18.39 -2.19
N LEU A 143 -37.02 -17.54 -2.14
CA LEU A 143 -37.63 -16.93 -3.31
C LEU A 143 -37.21 -15.46 -3.37
N ARG A 144 -36.58 -15.04 -4.46
CA ARG A 144 -36.02 -13.68 -4.63
C ARG A 144 -36.24 -13.16 -6.05
N PRO A 145 -36.15 -11.83 -6.31
CA PRO A 145 -36.25 -11.27 -7.65
C PRO A 145 -35.36 -12.00 -8.67
N ASN A 146 -35.95 -12.34 -9.82
CA ASN A 146 -35.30 -12.97 -10.96
C ASN A 146 -34.65 -11.92 -11.86
N VAL A 147 -33.76 -11.12 -11.27
CA VAL A 147 -32.96 -10.14 -11.99
C VAL A 147 -31.55 -10.70 -12.07
N ASP A 148 -30.89 -10.47 -13.19
CA ASP A 148 -29.44 -10.62 -13.31
C ASP A 148 -28.77 -9.47 -12.53
N TRP A 149 -28.95 -9.48 -11.20
CA TRP A 149 -28.42 -8.50 -10.26
C TRP A 149 -27.61 -9.27 -9.22
N ASP A 150 -26.30 -9.09 -9.27
CA ASP A 150 -25.33 -9.76 -8.41
C ASP A 150 -24.55 -8.73 -7.57
N LYS A 151 -23.74 -9.20 -6.61
CA LYS A 151 -22.94 -8.32 -5.75
C LYS A 151 -21.93 -7.49 -6.54
N GLY A 152 -21.51 -7.94 -7.72
CA GLY A 152 -20.63 -7.20 -8.62
C GLY A 152 -21.33 -6.01 -9.29
N LYS A 153 -22.59 -6.17 -9.71
CA LYS A 153 -23.41 -5.06 -10.23
C LYS A 153 -23.77 -4.06 -9.13
N ALA A 154 -24.04 -4.53 -7.92
CA ALA A 154 -24.22 -3.65 -6.76
C ALA A 154 -22.95 -2.83 -6.44
N LEU A 155 -21.77 -3.45 -6.56
CA LEU A 155 -20.49 -2.76 -6.41
C LEU A 155 -20.30 -1.66 -7.47
N PHE A 156 -20.59 -1.93 -8.74
CA PHE A 156 -20.47 -0.91 -9.79
C PHE A 156 -21.49 0.22 -9.65
N ALA A 157 -22.74 -0.09 -9.28
CA ALA A 157 -23.72 0.94 -8.99
C ALA A 157 -23.26 1.86 -7.85
N LEU A 158 -22.66 1.29 -6.79
CA LEU A 158 -22.04 2.08 -5.72
C LEU A 158 -20.87 2.92 -6.23
N LEU A 159 -20.00 2.38 -7.09
CA LEU A 159 -18.86 3.12 -7.63
C LEU A 159 -19.28 4.26 -8.57
N GLU A 160 -20.30 4.06 -9.39
CA GLU A 160 -20.82 5.08 -10.31
C GLU A 160 -21.53 6.21 -9.55
N GLU A 161 -22.33 5.86 -8.54
CA GLU A 161 -23.08 6.85 -7.75
C GLU A 161 -22.17 7.66 -6.81
N LEU A 162 -21.16 7.01 -6.21
CA LEU A 162 -20.26 7.68 -5.28
C LEU A 162 -19.15 8.48 -6.00
N TYR A 163 -18.83 8.17 -7.25
CA TYR A 163 -17.68 8.75 -7.94
C TYR A 163 -17.93 9.10 -9.41
N ALA A 164 -17.84 10.40 -9.70
CA ALA A 164 -17.94 10.93 -11.05
C ALA A 164 -16.86 10.41 -12.02
N ASP A 165 -15.70 9.99 -11.52
CA ASP A 165 -14.60 9.42 -12.31
C ASP A 165 -14.08 8.12 -11.69
N SER A 166 -14.83 7.03 -11.91
CA SER A 166 -14.47 5.69 -11.40
C SER A 166 -13.19 5.11 -12.02
N SER A 167 -12.59 5.76 -13.03
CA SER A 167 -11.36 5.30 -13.69
C SER A 167 -10.11 5.51 -12.84
N LYS A 168 -10.15 6.43 -11.88
CA LYS A 168 -9.03 6.76 -10.97
C LYS A 168 -9.07 5.98 -9.66
N ILE A 169 -10.01 5.06 -9.52
CA ILE A 169 -10.25 4.31 -8.28
C ILE A 169 -9.91 2.85 -8.50
N VAL A 170 -9.16 2.28 -7.56
CA VAL A 170 -8.86 0.86 -7.52
C VAL A 170 -9.81 0.20 -6.50
N PRO A 171 -10.92 -0.45 -6.93
CA PRO A 171 -11.83 -1.11 -6.01
C PRO A 171 -11.17 -2.34 -5.37
N MET A 172 -11.35 -2.51 -4.06
CA MET A 172 -10.95 -3.70 -3.32
C MET A 172 -12.21 -4.39 -2.77
N TYR A 173 -12.39 -5.67 -3.08
CA TYR A 173 -13.52 -6.47 -2.60
C TYR A 173 -13.03 -7.68 -1.80
N ILE A 174 -13.57 -7.85 -0.58
CA ILE A 174 -13.23 -8.93 0.34
C ILE A 174 -14.51 -9.73 0.65
N GLY A 175 -14.50 -11.04 0.44
CA GLY A 175 -15.67 -11.89 0.67
C GLY A 175 -15.37 -13.37 0.88
N ASP A 176 -16.26 -14.10 1.54
CA ASP A 176 -16.13 -15.53 1.88
C ASP A 176 -17.17 -16.42 1.17
N GLU A 177 -18.24 -15.85 0.63
CA GLU A 177 -19.37 -16.57 0.04
C GLU A 177 -19.11 -16.96 -1.41
N VAL A 178 -19.83 -17.98 -1.90
CA VAL A 178 -19.78 -18.36 -3.33
C VAL A 178 -20.37 -17.26 -4.22
N THR A 179 -21.35 -16.51 -3.71
CA THR A 179 -21.96 -15.37 -4.41
C THR A 179 -21.00 -14.18 -4.57
N ASP A 180 -19.86 -14.17 -3.86
CA ASP A 180 -18.84 -13.13 -4.02
C ASP A 180 -18.00 -13.30 -5.29
N GLU A 181 -18.08 -14.46 -5.96
CA GLU A 181 -17.38 -14.70 -7.21
C GLU A 181 -17.82 -13.75 -8.34
N ASP A 182 -19.05 -13.26 -8.30
CA ASP A 182 -19.54 -12.23 -9.21
C ASP A 182 -18.84 -10.88 -8.97
N ALA A 183 -18.62 -10.53 -7.70
CA ALA A 183 -17.87 -9.33 -7.33
C ALA A 183 -16.38 -9.46 -7.68
N PHE A 184 -15.78 -10.64 -7.48
CA PHE A 184 -14.39 -10.89 -7.90
C PHE A 184 -14.23 -10.78 -9.42
N ARG A 185 -15.19 -11.29 -10.20
CA ARG A 185 -15.22 -11.13 -11.65
C ARG A 185 -15.27 -9.66 -12.05
N ALA A 186 -16.13 -8.89 -11.39
CA ALA A 186 -16.30 -7.46 -11.63
C ALA A 186 -15.01 -6.66 -11.39
N VAL A 187 -14.25 -6.96 -10.33
CA VAL A 187 -13.01 -6.22 -10.00
C VAL A 187 -11.74 -6.80 -10.64
N ARG A 188 -11.84 -7.89 -11.39
CA ARG A 188 -10.67 -8.66 -11.86
C ARG A 188 -9.65 -7.82 -12.64
N ASP A 189 -10.12 -7.00 -13.58
CA ASP A 189 -9.23 -6.29 -14.50
C ASP A 189 -8.88 -4.87 -14.02
N ARG A 190 -9.57 -4.36 -13.01
CA ARG A 190 -9.46 -2.95 -12.56
C ARG A 190 -9.26 -2.78 -11.05
N GLY A 191 -9.16 -3.86 -10.29
CA GLY A 191 -9.17 -3.83 -8.83
C GLY A 191 -8.57 -5.07 -8.18
N ILE A 192 -8.91 -5.26 -6.91
CA ILE A 192 -8.33 -6.30 -6.05
C ILE A 192 -9.46 -7.14 -5.43
N GLY A 193 -9.63 -8.37 -5.91
CA GLY A 193 -10.48 -9.37 -5.26
C GLY A 193 -9.71 -10.21 -4.24
N ILE A 194 -10.27 -10.37 -3.03
CA ILE A 194 -9.68 -11.18 -1.95
C ILE A 194 -10.74 -12.14 -1.41
N VAL A 195 -10.47 -13.45 -1.53
CA VAL A 195 -11.36 -14.48 -0.95
C VAL A 195 -10.93 -14.84 0.47
N VAL A 196 -11.88 -15.05 1.38
CA VAL A 196 -11.62 -15.45 2.77
C VAL A 196 -12.02 -16.91 2.96
N GLY A 197 -11.09 -17.71 3.51
CA GLY A 197 -11.33 -19.09 3.92
C GLY A 197 -10.20 -20.05 3.56
N LYS A 198 -10.03 -21.07 4.42
CA LYS A 198 -8.95 -22.06 4.34
C LYS A 198 -9.09 -23.06 3.18
N SER A 199 -10.32 -23.33 2.73
CA SER A 199 -10.56 -24.32 1.67
C SER A 199 -10.14 -23.80 0.30
N ARG A 200 -9.26 -24.53 -0.38
CA ARG A 200 -8.93 -24.29 -1.81
C ARG A 200 -10.15 -24.62 -2.67
N ARG A 201 -10.92 -23.58 -3.01
CA ARG A 201 -11.98 -23.62 -4.02
C ARG A 201 -11.54 -22.84 -5.26
N ARG A 202 -12.11 -23.17 -6.43
CA ARG A 202 -11.97 -22.35 -7.63
C ARG A 202 -12.54 -20.96 -7.35
N THR A 203 -11.77 -19.92 -7.63
CA THR A 203 -12.15 -18.53 -7.35
C THR A 203 -11.51 -17.59 -8.38
N LEU A 204 -12.17 -16.47 -8.65
CA LEU A 204 -11.67 -15.38 -9.49
C LEU A 204 -10.90 -14.31 -8.70
N ALA A 205 -10.82 -14.43 -7.36
CA ALA A 205 -10.05 -13.53 -6.52
C ALA A 205 -8.54 -13.60 -6.81
N HIS A 206 -7.84 -12.47 -6.68
CA HIS A 206 -6.38 -12.37 -6.84
C HIS A 206 -5.63 -12.93 -5.64
N TYR A 207 -6.17 -12.71 -4.44
CA TYR A 207 -5.54 -13.08 -3.18
C TYR A 207 -6.49 -13.88 -2.28
N ARG A 208 -5.92 -14.52 -1.26
CA ARG A 208 -6.66 -15.30 -0.27
C ARG A 208 -6.19 -14.97 1.14
N LEU A 209 -7.15 -14.85 2.04
CA LEU A 209 -6.92 -14.80 3.49
C LEU A 209 -7.50 -16.07 4.12
N GLY A 210 -6.84 -16.58 5.15
CA GLY A 210 -7.19 -17.83 5.82
C GLY A 210 -8.47 -17.73 6.66
N ASP A 211 -8.67 -16.60 7.32
CA ASP A 211 -9.78 -16.37 8.24
C ASP A 211 -10.04 -14.87 8.51
N THR A 212 -10.99 -14.58 9.40
CA THR A 212 -11.39 -13.22 9.78
C THR A 212 -10.31 -12.44 10.54
N GLU A 213 -9.33 -13.13 11.15
CA GLU A 213 -8.24 -12.49 11.87
C GLU A 213 -7.21 -11.93 10.88
N GLU A 214 -6.89 -12.67 9.82
CA GLU A 214 -6.08 -12.14 8.72
C GLU A 214 -6.77 -10.98 7.99
N VAL A 215 -8.11 -11.00 7.87
CA VAL A 215 -8.88 -9.83 7.37
C VAL A 215 -8.64 -8.62 8.27
N ARG A 216 -8.75 -8.78 9.59
CA ARG A 216 -8.50 -7.69 10.54
C ARG A 216 -7.08 -7.12 10.37
N GLN A 217 -6.07 -7.98 10.28
CA GLN A 217 -4.67 -7.55 10.10
C GLN A 217 -4.46 -6.79 8.79
N LEU A 218 -5.10 -7.23 7.69
CA LEU A 218 -5.08 -6.50 6.43
C LEU A 218 -5.70 -5.11 6.57
N LEU A 219 -6.88 -5.00 7.19
CA LEU A 219 -7.55 -3.72 7.38
C LEU A 219 -6.71 -2.77 8.25
N GLU A 220 -6.06 -3.27 9.30
CA GLU A 220 -5.13 -2.49 10.13
C GLU A 220 -3.90 -2.02 9.34
N ALA A 221 -3.35 -2.87 8.48
CA ALA A 221 -2.25 -2.48 7.60
C ALA A 221 -2.67 -1.38 6.61
N LEU A 222 -3.90 -1.43 6.09
CA LEU A 222 -4.45 -0.38 5.22
C LEU A 222 -4.65 0.94 5.97
N VAL A 223 -5.20 0.91 7.20
CA VAL A 223 -5.28 2.11 8.06
C VAL A 223 -3.89 2.71 8.28
N ALA A 224 -2.93 1.89 8.72
CA ALA A 224 -1.57 2.34 8.96
C ALA A 224 -0.91 2.90 7.68
N MET A 225 -1.22 2.35 6.51
CA MET A 225 -0.76 2.86 5.23
C MET A 225 -1.40 4.22 4.90
N ALA A 226 -2.71 4.37 5.09
CA ALA A 226 -3.38 5.64 4.85
C ALA A 226 -2.93 6.74 5.81
N GLU A 227 -2.77 6.44 7.09
CA GLU A 227 -2.25 7.40 8.07
C GLU A 227 -0.83 7.84 7.70
N ARG A 228 0.01 6.92 7.18
CA ARG A 228 1.31 7.27 6.60
C ARG A 228 1.13 8.23 5.43
N THR A 229 0.24 7.95 4.47
CA THR A 229 0.02 8.78 3.27
C THR A 229 -0.57 10.15 3.58
N VAL A 230 -1.54 10.26 4.50
CA VAL A 230 -2.11 11.55 4.91
C VAL A 230 -1.06 12.37 5.67
N SER A 231 -0.22 11.72 6.50
CA SER A 231 0.91 12.41 7.11
C SER A 231 1.94 12.88 6.07
N ARG A 232 2.17 12.11 5.00
CA ARG A 232 3.07 12.47 3.90
C ARG A 232 2.63 13.75 3.18
N GLY A 233 1.33 14.01 3.01
CA GLY A 233 0.87 15.23 2.32
C GLY A 233 1.32 16.56 2.95
N ILE A 234 1.58 16.60 4.26
CA ILE A 234 2.06 17.80 4.98
C ILE A 234 3.53 17.66 5.40
N TRP A 235 4.01 16.43 5.58
CA TRP A 235 5.37 16.12 6.05
C TRP A 235 6.28 15.56 4.96
N THR A 236 5.92 15.66 3.68
CA THR A 236 6.77 15.19 2.58
C THR A 236 7.16 16.33 1.68
N LEU A 237 8.47 16.48 1.50
CA LEU A 237 9.06 17.24 0.41
C LEU A 237 9.38 16.25 -0.71
N ALA A 238 8.68 16.36 -1.84
CA ALA A 238 8.82 15.45 -2.97
C ALA A 238 9.32 16.18 -4.22
N PHE A 239 10.20 15.52 -4.98
CA PHE A 239 10.72 15.97 -6.26
C PHE A 239 10.52 14.88 -7.29
N ASP A 240 9.81 15.22 -8.37
CA ASP A 240 9.59 14.34 -9.51
C ASP A 240 10.55 14.70 -10.66
N GLY A 241 11.00 13.68 -11.38
CA GLY A 241 11.94 13.79 -12.49
C GLY A 241 13.38 14.07 -12.04
N PHE A 242 14.33 13.67 -12.87
CA PHE A 242 15.75 13.99 -12.70
C PHE A 242 16.09 15.23 -13.53
N VAL A 243 16.58 16.28 -12.87
CA VAL A 243 16.96 17.56 -13.51
C VAL A 243 18.32 17.96 -12.94
N PRO A 244 19.43 17.73 -13.67
CA PRO A 244 20.79 17.93 -13.16
C PRO A 244 21.00 19.29 -12.49
N GLU A 245 20.48 20.37 -13.08
CA GLU A 245 20.67 21.73 -12.58
C GLU A 245 19.99 21.98 -11.22
N GLN A 246 19.04 21.12 -10.82
CA GLN A 246 18.34 21.19 -9.54
C GLN A 246 18.94 20.28 -8.47
N GLU A 247 19.82 19.34 -8.83
CA GLU A 247 20.29 18.32 -7.90
C GLU A 247 21.06 18.95 -6.72
N GLY A 248 21.92 19.94 -6.96
CA GLY A 248 22.62 20.64 -5.87
C GLY A 248 21.69 21.31 -4.83
N LEU A 249 20.52 21.80 -5.27
CA LEU A 249 19.48 22.33 -4.37
C LEU A 249 18.77 21.20 -3.62
N ARG A 250 18.38 20.14 -4.33
CA ARG A 250 17.72 18.96 -3.74
C ARG A 250 18.60 18.31 -2.70
N GLU A 251 19.89 18.18 -2.98
CA GLU A 251 20.90 17.71 -2.02
C GLU A 251 20.94 18.55 -0.75
N ALA A 252 20.79 19.87 -0.85
CA ALA A 252 20.75 20.73 0.33
C ALA A 252 19.45 20.54 1.11
N LEU A 253 18.30 20.59 0.44
CA LEU A 253 16.97 20.45 1.06
C LEU A 253 16.72 19.06 1.66
N CYS A 254 17.28 18.02 1.05
CA CYS A 254 17.17 16.62 1.45
C CYS A 254 18.30 16.16 2.39
N THR A 255 19.03 17.10 3.02
CA THR A 255 20.06 16.77 4.02
C THR A 255 19.43 16.09 5.22
N LEU A 256 20.00 14.96 5.64
CA LEU A 256 19.63 14.25 6.86
C LEU A 256 20.67 14.51 7.93
N GLY A 257 20.26 14.67 9.18
CA GLY A 257 21.19 14.86 10.30
C GLY A 257 20.53 14.69 11.65
N ASN A 258 21.36 14.46 12.67
CA ASN A 258 20.92 14.20 14.05
C ASN A 258 21.52 15.20 15.06
N GLY A 259 22.16 16.26 14.58
CA GLY A 259 22.86 17.26 15.41
C GLY A 259 24.31 16.88 15.75
N TYR A 260 24.70 15.61 15.65
CA TYR A 260 26.09 15.18 15.72
C TYR A 260 26.74 15.15 14.34
N PHE A 261 26.11 14.49 13.36
CA PHE A 261 26.52 14.56 11.97
C PHE A 261 25.34 14.77 11.03
N ALA A 262 25.65 15.24 9.83
CA ALA A 262 24.70 15.42 8.75
C ALA A 262 25.31 14.95 7.43
N THR A 263 24.47 14.39 6.56
CA THR A 263 24.84 13.97 5.21
C THR A 263 23.85 14.57 4.23
N ARG A 264 24.38 15.22 3.18
CA ARG A 264 23.60 15.84 2.11
C ARG A 264 22.73 14.81 1.39
N GLY A 265 21.67 15.31 0.78
CA GLY A 265 20.67 14.58 -0.01
C GLY A 265 21.18 13.92 -1.31
N ALA A 266 22.49 13.80 -1.52
CA ALA A 266 23.10 13.26 -2.74
C ALA A 266 22.77 11.78 -2.97
N ALA A 267 22.68 11.37 -4.23
CA ALA A 267 22.38 9.98 -4.60
C ALA A 267 23.54 9.04 -4.22
N PRO A 268 23.28 7.79 -3.79
CA PRO A 268 24.34 6.84 -3.43
C PRO A 268 25.38 6.57 -4.53
N GLU A 269 24.98 6.61 -5.80
CA GLU A 269 25.86 6.41 -6.95
C GLU A 269 26.59 7.69 -7.40
N SER A 270 26.20 8.86 -6.88
CA SER A 270 26.76 10.15 -7.30
C SER A 270 28.18 10.35 -6.77
N VAL A 271 28.97 11.08 -7.54
CA VAL A 271 30.32 11.54 -7.19
C VAL A 271 30.35 13.06 -7.21
N ALA A 272 31.33 13.67 -6.54
CA ALA A 272 31.48 15.12 -6.59
C ALA A 272 31.89 15.57 -8.00
N ASP A 273 31.05 16.38 -8.64
CA ASP A 273 31.25 16.91 -9.99
C ASP A 273 30.58 18.29 -10.17
N ALA A 274 30.15 18.64 -11.38
CA ALA A 274 29.48 19.91 -11.65
C ALA A 274 28.01 19.94 -11.22
N VAL A 275 27.38 18.78 -11.06
CA VAL A 275 25.97 18.56 -10.76
C VAL A 275 25.80 18.22 -9.27
N HIS A 276 26.61 17.29 -8.80
CA HIS A 276 26.50 16.66 -7.49
C HIS A 276 27.61 17.11 -6.53
N TYR A 277 27.23 17.30 -5.27
CA TYR A 277 28.16 17.57 -4.19
C TYR A 277 27.79 16.72 -2.95
N PRO A 278 28.15 15.43 -2.94
CA PRO A 278 28.00 14.60 -1.74
C PRO A 278 28.84 15.20 -0.61
N GLY A 279 28.22 15.38 0.55
CA GLY A 279 28.91 15.92 1.70
C GLY A 279 28.40 15.37 3.01
N THR A 280 29.35 15.02 3.88
CA THR A 280 29.10 14.55 5.25
C THR A 280 29.86 15.45 6.20
N TYR A 281 29.22 15.88 7.28
CA TYR A 281 29.79 16.83 8.23
C TYR A 281 29.50 16.39 9.65
N VAL A 282 30.50 16.49 10.54
CA VAL A 282 30.33 16.29 11.98
C VAL A 282 30.47 17.63 12.69
N ALA A 283 29.61 17.88 13.68
CA ALA A 283 29.64 19.08 14.49
C ALA A 283 31.02 19.28 15.15
N GLY A 284 31.60 20.46 14.98
CA GLY A 284 32.90 20.81 15.56
C GLY A 284 34.12 20.31 14.78
N CYS A 285 33.96 19.59 13.67
CA CYS A 285 35.09 19.13 12.86
C CYS A 285 35.59 20.24 11.90
N TYR A 286 36.31 21.22 12.45
CA TYR A 286 36.93 22.30 11.69
C TYR A 286 38.41 22.03 11.40
N ASN A 287 38.89 22.56 10.28
CA ASN A 287 40.31 22.50 9.90
C ASN A 287 40.70 23.77 9.14
N ARG A 288 41.87 24.33 9.47
CA ARG A 288 42.38 25.55 8.86
C ARG A 288 43.43 25.23 7.80
N LEU A 289 43.33 25.86 6.65
CA LEU A 289 44.31 25.76 5.56
C LEU A 289 44.71 27.14 5.07
N SER A 290 45.98 27.27 4.67
CA SER A 290 46.52 28.45 3.99
C SER A 290 46.56 28.21 2.49
N SER A 291 46.18 29.21 1.71
CA SER A 291 46.23 29.22 0.24
C SER A 291 46.93 30.48 -0.24
N GLU A 292 47.61 30.42 -1.37
CA GLU A 292 48.19 31.61 -2.00
C GLU A 292 47.21 32.15 -3.05
N VAL A 293 46.73 33.38 -2.85
CA VAL A 293 45.79 34.05 -3.76
C VAL A 293 46.37 35.39 -4.12
N GLU A 294 46.64 35.62 -5.41
CA GLU A 294 47.26 36.86 -5.91
C GLU A 294 48.60 37.22 -5.21
N GLY A 295 49.34 36.21 -4.75
CA GLY A 295 50.62 36.36 -4.05
C GLY A 295 50.52 36.62 -2.55
N GLU A 296 49.29 36.69 -2.00
CA GLU A 296 49.03 36.83 -0.56
C GLU A 296 48.62 35.49 0.05
N ALA A 297 49.10 35.22 1.26
CA ALA A 297 48.70 34.05 2.03
C ALA A 297 47.35 34.29 2.70
N VAL A 298 46.32 33.56 2.25
CA VAL A 298 44.97 33.60 2.80
C VAL A 298 44.73 32.35 3.63
N GLU A 299 44.55 32.53 4.93
CA GLU A 299 44.07 31.47 5.83
C GLU A 299 42.54 31.40 5.83
N ASN A 300 42.02 30.17 5.79
CA ASN A 300 40.59 29.93 5.86
C ASN A 300 40.29 28.70 6.73
N GLU A 301 39.35 28.86 7.66
CA GLU A 301 38.88 27.80 8.54
C GLU A 301 37.53 27.27 8.03
N CYS A 302 37.50 25.98 7.72
CA CYS A 302 36.32 25.33 7.14
C CYS A 302 35.79 24.24 8.06
N LEU A 303 34.46 24.07 8.06
CA LEU A 303 33.86 22.81 8.47
C LEU A 303 34.22 21.74 7.42
N VAL A 304 34.88 20.66 7.84
CA VAL A 304 35.45 19.67 6.93
C VAL A 304 34.38 18.76 6.36
N ASN A 305 34.37 18.58 5.04
CA ASN A 305 33.65 17.52 4.38
C ASN A 305 34.35 16.19 4.68
N LEU A 306 33.70 15.34 5.47
CA LEU A 306 34.18 14.03 5.90
C LEU A 306 33.95 12.97 4.82
N PRO A 307 34.61 11.79 4.94
CA PRO A 307 34.45 10.73 3.97
C PRO A 307 32.99 10.42 3.65
N ASN A 308 32.73 10.11 2.38
CA ASN A 308 31.38 9.79 1.94
C ASN A 308 31.10 8.32 2.21
N TRP A 309 30.15 8.04 3.11
CA TRP A 309 29.71 6.70 3.47
C TRP A 309 28.60 6.14 2.56
N LEU A 310 27.97 7.00 1.76
CA LEU A 310 26.88 6.64 0.86
C LEU A 310 27.23 5.77 -0.36
N PRO A 311 28.47 5.72 -0.90
CA PRO A 311 28.75 5.08 -2.18
C PRO A 311 28.20 3.65 -2.26
N VAL A 312 27.09 3.52 -2.99
CA VAL A 312 26.47 2.26 -3.39
C VAL A 312 26.06 2.44 -4.85
N SER A 313 26.62 1.60 -5.71
CA SER A 313 26.33 1.64 -7.15
C SER A 313 26.14 0.22 -7.66
N LEU A 314 25.42 0.09 -8.77
CA LEU A 314 25.08 -1.20 -9.36
C LEU A 314 25.35 -1.20 -10.86
N ARG A 315 25.58 -2.39 -11.41
CA ARG A 315 25.61 -2.64 -12.85
C ARG A 315 25.02 -4.00 -13.18
N LEU A 316 24.42 -4.11 -14.36
CA LEU A 316 23.80 -5.35 -14.82
C LEU A 316 24.83 -6.15 -15.64
N GLY A 317 25.29 -7.28 -15.10
CA GLY A 317 26.35 -8.10 -15.67
C GLY A 317 27.63 -7.31 -15.97
N SER A 318 28.06 -7.33 -17.23
CA SER A 318 29.23 -6.60 -17.73
C SER A 318 28.90 -5.20 -18.27
N GLY A 319 27.71 -4.66 -17.99
CA GLY A 319 27.31 -3.32 -18.43
C GLY A 319 28.02 -2.20 -17.66
N ASP A 320 27.67 -0.97 -17.99
CA ASP A 320 28.14 0.22 -17.29
C ASP A 320 27.52 0.33 -15.89
N TRP A 321 28.21 1.07 -15.01
CA TRP A 321 27.65 1.48 -13.73
C TRP A 321 26.41 2.35 -13.98
N PHE A 322 25.38 2.14 -13.16
CA PHE A 322 24.17 2.92 -13.20
C PHE A 322 24.50 4.42 -13.05
N ASP A 323 24.03 5.18 -14.02
CA ASP A 323 24.16 6.62 -14.13
C ASP A 323 22.84 7.13 -14.73
N PRO A 324 22.07 7.96 -14.00
CA PRO A 324 20.77 8.44 -14.46
C PRO A 324 20.85 9.24 -15.77
N GLU A 325 22.00 9.82 -16.12
CA GLU A 325 22.20 10.56 -17.38
C GLU A 325 22.42 9.63 -18.59
N ARG A 326 22.71 8.34 -18.36
CA ARG A 326 23.08 7.37 -19.41
C ARG A 326 22.00 6.33 -19.69
N VAL A 327 20.85 6.44 -19.05
CA VAL A 327 19.73 5.48 -19.17
C VAL A 327 18.45 6.20 -19.55
N GLU A 328 17.50 5.44 -20.09
CA GLU A 328 16.15 5.96 -20.31
C GLU A 328 15.37 5.90 -18.99
N LEU A 329 15.17 7.04 -18.33
CA LEU A 329 14.39 7.16 -17.11
C LEU A 329 12.89 7.19 -17.42
N HIS A 330 12.14 6.23 -16.86
CA HIS A 330 10.67 6.19 -16.91
C HIS A 330 10.02 6.82 -15.68
N GLU A 331 10.69 6.69 -14.54
CA GLU A 331 10.24 7.20 -13.25
C GLU A 331 11.46 7.66 -12.46
N TYR A 332 11.37 8.85 -11.86
CA TYR A 332 12.32 9.33 -10.86
C TYR A 332 11.55 10.15 -9.85
N ARG A 333 11.58 9.73 -8.59
CA ARG A 333 10.92 10.44 -7.50
C ARG A 333 11.75 10.37 -6.24
N GLN A 334 12.11 11.52 -5.69
CA GLN A 334 12.82 11.65 -4.41
C GLN A 334 11.87 12.25 -3.38
N GLU A 335 11.77 11.64 -2.20
CA GLU A 335 10.87 12.09 -1.13
C GLU A 335 11.61 12.15 0.21
N LEU A 336 11.60 13.32 0.85
CA LEU A 336 12.01 13.48 2.24
C LEU A 336 10.76 13.45 3.14
N ASP A 337 10.65 12.42 3.98
CA ASP A 337 9.68 12.36 5.08
C ASP A 337 10.22 13.16 6.27
N LEU A 338 9.74 14.39 6.41
CA LEU A 338 10.09 15.34 7.46
C LEU A 338 9.66 14.86 8.85
N ARG A 339 8.67 13.97 8.95
CA ARG A 339 8.20 13.46 10.24
C ARG A 339 9.14 12.36 10.76
N ARG A 340 9.67 11.53 9.86
CA ARG A 340 10.54 10.39 10.20
C ARG A 340 12.03 10.70 10.08
N GLY A 341 12.39 11.74 9.34
CA GLY A 341 13.79 11.98 8.97
C GLY A 341 14.33 10.92 8.02
N GLU A 342 13.48 10.43 7.11
CA GLU A 342 13.84 9.41 6.12
C GLU A 342 13.83 10.01 4.72
N LEU A 343 14.90 9.82 3.97
CA LEU A 343 14.95 10.18 2.55
C LEU A 343 14.78 8.91 1.72
N SER A 344 13.86 8.92 0.77
CA SER A 344 13.61 7.82 -0.15
C SER A 344 13.73 8.25 -1.60
N ARG A 345 14.06 7.31 -2.48
CA ARG A 345 14.18 7.53 -3.91
C ARG A 345 13.64 6.33 -4.68
N HIS A 346 12.79 6.59 -5.66
CA HIS A 346 12.18 5.59 -6.54
C HIS A 346 12.61 5.89 -7.97
N ILE A 347 13.16 4.88 -8.64
CA ILE A 347 13.67 5.01 -10.00
C ILE A 347 13.19 3.83 -10.81
N CYS A 348 12.69 4.08 -12.01
CA CYS A 348 12.47 3.06 -13.02
C CYS A 348 13.19 3.49 -14.30
N PHE A 349 14.04 2.62 -14.86
CA PHE A 349 14.82 2.95 -16.04
C PHE A 349 14.99 1.74 -16.96
N THR A 350 15.31 2.01 -18.22
CA THR A 350 15.76 1.02 -19.20
C THR A 350 17.21 1.28 -19.59
N ASP A 351 18.07 0.26 -19.49
CA ASP A 351 19.46 0.35 -19.95
C ASP A 351 19.57 0.28 -21.49
N ALA A 352 20.75 0.56 -22.05
CA ALA A 352 21.00 0.50 -23.49
C ALA A 352 20.77 -0.89 -24.13
N ARG A 353 20.60 -1.95 -23.33
CA ARG A 353 20.31 -3.32 -23.78
C ARG A 353 18.82 -3.66 -23.65
N GLY A 354 17.97 -2.73 -23.24
CA GLY A 354 16.53 -2.94 -23.09
C GLY A 354 16.12 -3.55 -21.75
N HIS A 355 17.03 -3.63 -20.77
CA HIS A 355 16.71 -4.14 -19.44
C HIS A 355 16.04 -3.07 -18.59
N ARG A 356 14.77 -3.33 -18.24
CA ARG A 356 13.98 -2.49 -17.35
C ARG A 356 14.20 -2.90 -15.90
N THR A 357 14.63 -1.94 -15.09
CA THR A 357 14.97 -2.12 -13.68
C THR A 357 14.26 -1.08 -12.83
N ARG A 358 13.72 -1.50 -11.68
CA ARG A 358 13.23 -0.60 -10.64
C ARG A 358 14.18 -0.61 -9.45
N ILE A 359 14.55 0.58 -8.98
CA ILE A 359 15.33 0.79 -7.76
C ILE A 359 14.44 1.53 -6.75
N GLN A 360 14.41 1.07 -5.52
CA GLN A 360 13.82 1.78 -4.39
C GLN A 360 14.85 1.90 -3.28
N GLU A 361 15.17 3.13 -2.92
CA GLU A 361 16.13 3.44 -1.87
C GLU A 361 15.45 4.13 -0.71
N ARG A 362 15.94 3.87 0.49
CA ARG A 362 15.62 4.67 1.67
C ARG A 362 16.82 4.75 2.59
N ARG A 363 16.96 5.88 3.26
CA ARG A 363 18.04 6.12 4.22
C ARG A 363 17.62 7.02 5.36
N PHE A 364 18.36 6.92 6.45
CA PHE A 364 18.20 7.75 7.64
C PHE A 364 19.56 8.02 8.30
N VAL A 365 19.61 9.11 9.08
CA VAL A 365 20.66 9.38 10.07
C VAL A 365 20.02 9.25 11.44
N SER A 366 20.52 8.35 12.29
CA SER A 366 19.85 7.95 13.53
C SER A 366 19.89 9.06 14.57
N ILE A 367 18.73 9.39 15.15
CA ILE A 367 18.65 10.26 16.33
C ILE A 367 18.98 9.48 17.61
N ALA A 368 18.67 8.18 17.66
CA ALA A 368 18.86 7.35 18.85
C ALA A 368 20.32 6.93 19.06
N ASP A 369 21.08 6.78 17.97
CA ASP A 369 22.51 6.47 17.98
C ASP A 369 23.23 7.50 17.11
N PRO A 370 23.89 8.50 17.72
CA PRO A 370 24.47 9.63 17.00
C PRO A 370 25.50 9.25 15.92
N ASN A 371 26.10 8.06 15.99
CA ASN A 371 27.13 7.61 15.06
C ASN A 371 26.60 6.69 13.95
N LEU A 372 25.30 6.40 13.94
CA LEU A 372 24.69 5.43 13.04
C LEU A 372 23.90 6.13 11.92
N ALA A 373 24.11 5.66 10.69
CA ALA A 373 23.20 5.86 9.57
C ALA A 373 22.98 4.54 8.83
N GLY A 374 21.90 4.48 8.05
CA GLY A 374 21.54 3.30 7.26
C GLY A 374 21.07 3.69 5.87
N LEU A 375 21.40 2.85 4.89
CA LEU A 375 20.92 2.90 3.51
C LEU A 375 20.41 1.50 3.15
N GLU A 376 19.20 1.45 2.59
CA GLU A 376 18.62 0.26 1.98
C GLU A 376 18.36 0.53 0.50
N THR A 377 18.76 -0.40 -0.36
CA THR A 377 18.53 -0.35 -1.81
C THR A 377 17.86 -1.65 -2.25
N ASN A 378 16.60 -1.57 -2.66
CA ASN A 378 15.84 -2.67 -3.24
C ASN A 378 15.90 -2.57 -4.77
N VAL A 379 16.29 -3.65 -5.44
CA VAL A 379 16.41 -3.69 -6.90
C VAL A 379 15.51 -4.79 -7.44
N VAL A 380 14.63 -4.43 -8.39
CA VAL A 380 13.70 -5.35 -9.06
C VAL A 380 14.02 -5.39 -10.54
N ALA A 381 14.40 -6.57 -11.03
CA ALA A 381 14.53 -6.86 -12.45
C ALA A 381 13.15 -7.15 -13.04
N GLU A 382 12.63 -6.26 -13.91
CA GLU A 382 11.25 -6.39 -14.39
C GLU A 382 11.11 -7.29 -15.61
N ASN A 383 12.08 -7.23 -16.53
CA ASN A 383 12.03 -7.94 -17.81
C ASN A 383 13.35 -8.67 -18.13
N TRP A 384 14.23 -8.85 -17.15
CA TRP A 384 15.54 -9.47 -17.35
C TRP A 384 15.90 -10.42 -16.21
N SER A 385 16.87 -11.29 -16.47
CA SER A 385 17.41 -12.22 -15.48
C SER A 385 18.91 -12.37 -15.74
N GLY A 386 19.72 -12.27 -14.69
CA GLY A 386 21.17 -12.32 -14.83
C GLY A 386 21.90 -11.83 -13.58
N PRO A 387 23.24 -11.77 -13.64
CA PRO A 387 24.04 -11.27 -12.53
C PRO A 387 23.85 -9.77 -12.33
N LEU A 388 23.52 -9.36 -11.11
CA LEU A 388 23.60 -7.99 -10.63
C LEU A 388 24.90 -7.82 -9.85
N VAL A 389 25.72 -6.83 -10.19
CA VAL A 389 26.93 -6.50 -9.45
C VAL A 389 26.68 -5.24 -8.64
N VAL A 390 26.85 -5.32 -7.32
CA VAL A 390 26.73 -4.19 -6.40
C VAL A 390 28.12 -3.83 -5.88
N ARG A 391 28.43 -2.54 -5.85
CA ARG A 391 29.65 -1.98 -5.26
C ARG A 391 29.25 -1.07 -4.12
N SER A 392 29.76 -1.35 -2.93
CA SER A 392 29.71 -0.46 -1.77
C SER A 392 31.13 -0.01 -1.42
N ALA A 393 31.29 1.25 -1.01
CA ALA A 393 32.59 1.82 -0.64
C ALA A 393 32.45 2.95 0.39
N LEU A 394 33.56 3.24 1.07
CA LEU A 394 33.77 4.48 1.82
C LEU A 394 34.72 5.36 1.00
N ASP A 395 34.35 6.61 0.72
CA ASP A 395 35.17 7.52 -0.09
C ASP A 395 35.85 8.61 0.74
N GLY A 396 37.13 8.42 1.03
CA GLY A 396 37.98 9.39 1.73
C GLY A 396 38.61 10.47 0.84
N ARG A 397 38.32 10.48 -0.47
CA ARG A 397 38.93 11.43 -1.43
C ARG A 397 38.14 12.73 -1.57
N VAL A 398 37.18 12.96 -0.67
CA VAL A 398 36.34 14.15 -0.65
C VAL A 398 37.15 15.42 -0.44
N THR A 399 36.63 16.54 -0.95
CA THR A 399 37.23 17.88 -0.77
C THR A 399 36.15 18.92 -0.45
N ASN A 400 36.58 20.03 0.14
CA ASN A 400 35.74 21.21 0.36
C ASN A 400 35.67 22.07 -0.90
N SER A 401 34.82 21.70 -1.87
CA SER A 401 34.65 22.42 -3.14
C SER A 401 33.23 22.96 -3.38
N GLY A 402 32.31 22.74 -2.43
CA GLY A 402 30.89 23.07 -2.57
C GLY A 402 30.55 24.57 -2.59
N VAL A 403 31.50 25.44 -2.23
CA VAL A 403 31.31 26.90 -2.28
C VAL A 403 32.14 27.48 -3.42
N ALA A 404 31.47 28.03 -4.44
CA ALA A 404 32.12 28.55 -5.65
C ALA A 404 33.23 29.56 -5.36
N ARG A 405 33.02 30.48 -4.40
CA ARG A 405 34.01 31.49 -3.98
C ARG A 405 35.28 30.89 -3.39
N TYR A 406 35.21 29.68 -2.81
CA TYR A 406 36.33 29.05 -2.11
C TYR A 406 37.09 28.04 -2.99
N ARG A 407 36.72 27.85 -4.26
CA ARG A 407 37.39 26.89 -5.14
C ARG A 407 38.86 27.22 -5.43
N GLN A 408 39.25 28.48 -5.26
CA GLN A 408 40.65 28.92 -5.38
C GLN A 408 41.46 28.63 -4.10
N LEU A 409 40.80 28.28 -3.00
CA LEU A 409 41.42 27.92 -1.74
C LEU A 409 41.70 26.42 -1.69
N ASN A 410 42.70 26.03 -0.92
CA ASN A 410 42.99 24.63 -0.63
C ASN A 410 41.81 23.99 0.12
N GLY A 411 41.17 23.00 -0.51
CA GLY A 411 40.04 22.25 0.05
C GLY A 411 40.40 20.82 0.48
N GLN A 412 41.67 20.42 0.38
CA GLN A 412 42.13 19.08 0.77
C GLN A 412 42.43 19.08 2.28
N HIS A 413 41.41 18.80 3.09
CA HIS A 413 41.54 18.82 4.55
C HIS A 413 41.97 17.49 5.16
N LEU A 414 41.83 16.37 4.45
CA LEU A 414 41.99 15.03 4.99
C LEU A 414 43.21 14.31 4.39
N ASN A 415 43.92 13.59 5.26
CA ASN A 415 44.91 12.58 4.90
C ASN A 415 44.34 11.20 5.21
N THR A 416 44.34 10.30 4.23
CA THR A 416 43.99 8.90 4.46
C THR A 416 45.06 8.22 5.30
N MET A 417 44.65 7.60 6.41
CA MET A 417 45.56 6.86 7.29
C MET A 417 45.53 5.36 6.98
N GLU A 418 44.33 4.78 6.96
CA GLU A 418 44.12 3.35 6.81
C GLU A 418 42.81 3.07 6.08
N SER A 419 42.79 2.03 5.26
CA SER A 419 41.56 1.49 4.67
C SER A 419 41.69 -0.02 4.57
N ALA A 420 40.69 -0.76 5.07
CA ALA A 420 40.72 -2.21 5.05
C ALA A 420 39.31 -2.81 4.89
N GLY A 421 39.25 -4.00 4.28
CA GLY A 421 38.12 -4.91 4.45
C GLY A 421 38.37 -5.74 5.70
N ILE A 422 37.48 -5.68 6.68
CA ILE A 422 37.59 -6.43 7.93
C ILE A 422 37.14 -7.87 7.73
N ASP A 423 36.03 -8.04 7.01
CA ASP A 423 35.47 -9.32 6.62
C ASP A 423 34.83 -9.20 5.22
N GLY A 424 34.10 -10.23 4.78
CA GLY A 424 33.42 -10.21 3.48
C GLY A 424 32.25 -9.22 3.36
N GLU A 425 31.87 -8.53 4.44
CA GLU A 425 30.73 -7.61 4.50
C GLU A 425 31.11 -6.20 4.99
N THR A 426 32.24 -6.04 5.67
CA THR A 426 32.58 -4.85 6.46
C THR A 426 33.83 -4.16 5.93
N LEU A 427 33.72 -2.87 5.65
CA LEU A 427 34.79 -1.96 5.26
C LEU A 427 35.08 -0.98 6.39
N CYS A 428 36.34 -0.60 6.57
CA CYS A 428 36.72 0.51 7.43
C CYS A 428 37.63 1.50 6.71
N LEU A 429 37.49 2.77 7.06
CA LEU A 429 38.31 3.88 6.58
C LEU A 429 38.65 4.78 7.76
N GLN A 430 39.94 5.07 7.94
CA GLN A 430 40.41 6.06 8.89
C GLN A 430 41.12 7.19 8.15
N VAL A 431 40.72 8.42 8.47
CA VAL A 431 41.32 9.66 7.97
C VAL A 431 41.70 10.56 9.13
N GLN A 432 42.57 11.53 8.86
CA GLN A 432 42.90 12.58 9.83
C GLN A 432 42.92 13.93 9.14
N THR A 433 42.39 14.96 9.80
CA THR A 433 42.57 16.34 9.32
C THR A 433 44.04 16.71 9.32
N ASN A 434 44.52 17.32 8.24
CA ASN A 434 45.95 17.54 8.02
C ASN A 434 46.57 18.64 8.90
N GLN A 435 45.77 19.51 9.52
CA GLN A 435 46.25 20.58 10.40
C GLN A 435 45.68 20.47 11.82
N SER A 436 44.37 20.28 11.98
CA SER A 436 43.75 20.15 13.31
C SER A 436 43.95 18.77 13.95
N HIS A 437 44.50 17.81 13.20
CA HIS A 437 44.82 16.44 13.64
C HIS A 437 43.66 15.63 14.24
N ILE A 438 42.41 16.02 13.94
CA ILE A 438 41.20 15.30 14.31
C ILE A 438 41.16 14.00 13.50
N ARG A 439 41.02 12.87 14.20
CA ARG A 439 40.89 11.54 13.57
C ARG A 439 39.43 11.19 13.40
N ILE A 440 39.09 10.67 12.23
CA ILE A 440 37.75 10.21 11.88
C ILE A 440 37.88 8.76 11.40
N ALA A 441 37.02 7.89 11.92
CA ALA A 441 36.92 6.51 11.49
C ALA A 441 35.49 6.21 11.08
N GLU A 442 35.34 5.59 9.91
CA GLU A 442 34.06 5.12 9.38
C GLU A 442 34.14 3.62 9.16
N ALA A 443 33.03 2.93 9.46
CA ALA A 443 32.85 1.54 9.14
C ALA A 443 31.50 1.37 8.44
N ALA A 444 31.49 0.66 7.32
CA ALA A 444 30.29 0.33 6.58
C ALA A 444 30.16 -1.18 6.49
N ARG A 445 28.99 -1.71 6.84
CA ARG A 445 28.66 -3.11 6.65
C ARG A 445 27.55 -3.25 5.61
N THR A 446 27.83 -4.00 4.55
CA THR A 446 26.88 -4.23 3.45
C THR A 446 26.42 -5.67 3.46
N ARG A 447 25.10 -5.88 3.45
CA ARG A 447 24.49 -7.21 3.35
C ARG A 447 23.55 -7.25 2.15
N LEU A 448 23.59 -8.36 1.42
CA LEU A 448 22.73 -8.63 0.29
C LEU A 448 21.70 -9.69 0.69
N PHE A 449 20.42 -9.41 0.47
CA PHE A 449 19.32 -10.35 0.67
C PHE A 449 18.66 -10.63 -0.68
N ARG A 450 18.26 -11.88 -0.92
CA ARG A 450 17.62 -12.33 -2.17
C ARG A 450 16.22 -12.85 -1.90
#